data_AF-A0A3D1PRW8-F1
#
_entry.id   AF-A0A3D1PRW8-F1
#
_cell.length_a   1.000
_cell.length_b   1.000
_cell.length_c   1.000
_cell.angle_alpha   90.00
_cell.angle_beta   90.00
_cell.angle_gamma   90.00
#
_symmetry.space_group_name_H-M   'P 1'
#
loop_
_entity.id
_entity.type
_entity.pdbx_description
1 polymer ?
#
loop_
_entity_poly.entity_id
_entity_poly.type
_entity_poly.pdbx_seq_one_letter_code
_entity_poly.pdbx_strand_id
1 'polypeptide(L)' 'MKKDKYVGICKVGEKGQIVIPKDARDMFNIKPGDSIIVLCDKEKGIALVKSDVIENIGDDILEEKNGK' A
#
# COMPACT_ATOMS: atom_id res chain seq x y z
N MET A 1 -21.74 -6.77 4.03
CA MET A 1 -21.04 -5.67 4.73
C MET A 1 -19.63 -5.59 4.16
N LYS A 2 -19.21 -4.46 3.60
CA LYS A 2 -17.80 -4.25 3.25
C LYS A 2 -16.99 -4.29 4.55
N LYS A 3 -15.96 -5.13 4.61
CA LYS A 3 -15.01 -5.11 5.72
C LYS A 3 -14.06 -3.95 5.44
N ASP A 4 -14.17 -2.88 6.20
CA ASP A 4 -13.31 -1.69 6.03
C ASP A 4 -12.01 -1.79 6.85
N LYS A 5 -11.83 -2.89 7.59
CA LYS A 5 -10.68 -3.13 8.47
C LYS A 5 -10.27 -4.60 8.43
N TYR A 6 -8.97 -4.84 8.47
CA TYR A 6 -8.37 -6.17 8.53
C TYR A 6 -7.24 -6.19 9.58
N VAL A 7 -7.19 -7.23 10.40
CA VAL A 7 -6.07 -7.51 11.31
C VAL A 7 -5.70 -8.98 11.12
N GLY A 8 -4.41 -9.24 10.93
CA GLY A 8 -3.90 -10.60 10.73
C GLY A 8 -2.42 -10.69 11.06
N ILE A 9 -1.98 -11.89 11.44
CA ILE A 9 -0.56 -12.20 11.70
C ILE A 9 -0.01 -12.90 10.47
N CYS A 10 1.12 -12.42 9.96
CA CYS A 10 1.87 -13.06 8.88
C CYS A 10 3.22 -13.55 9.41
N LYS A 11 3.70 -14.67 8.88
CA LYS A 11 5.07 -15.15 9.14
C LYS A 11 6.00 -14.66 8.03
N VAL A 12 7.24 -14.37 8.41
CA VAL A 12 8.31 -14.07 7.47
C VAL A 12 8.82 -15.40 6.91
N GLY A 13 8.88 -15.50 5.58
CA GLY A 13 9.43 -16.66 4.88
C GLY A 13 10.96 -16.68 4.89
N GLU A 14 11.54 -17.77 4.39
CA GLU A 14 12.99 -18.01 4.42
C GLU A 14 13.83 -16.95 3.70
N LYS A 15 13.24 -16.23 2.74
CA LYS A 15 13.91 -15.14 2.00
C LYS A 15 13.54 -13.75 2.51
N GLY A 16 12.98 -13.66 3.72
CA GLY A 16 12.52 -12.39 4.29
C GLY A 16 11.21 -11.86 3.71
N GLN A 17 10.52 -12.62 2.84
CA GLN A 17 9.26 -12.19 2.25
C GLN A 17 8.08 -12.38 3.20
N ILE A 18 7.11 -11.47 3.14
CA ILE A 18 5.80 -11.63 3.79
C ILE A 18 4.73 -11.84 2.72
N VAL A 19 3.79 -12.74 2.98
CA VAL A 19 2.64 -12.93 2.10
C VAL A 19 1.49 -12.05 2.58
N ILE A 20 1.07 -11.09 1.76
CA ILE A 20 -0.13 -10.30 2.03
C ILE A 20 -1.35 -11.24 2.02
N PRO A 21 -2.14 -11.36 3.11
CA PRO A 21 -3.28 -12.27 3.17
C PRO A 21 -4.33 -11.98 2.09
N LYS A 22 -5.04 -13.02 1.63
CA LYS A 22 -6.05 -12.89 0.56
C LYS A 22 -7.09 -11.82 0.89
N ASP A 23 -7.63 -11.80 2.10
CA ASP A 23 -8.62 -10.81 2.52
C ASP A 23 -8.11 -9.37 2.42
N ALA A 24 -6.83 -9.14 2.75
CA ALA A 24 -6.21 -7.83 2.63
C ALA A 24 -5.96 -7.46 1.15
N ARG A 25 -5.52 -8.42 0.32
CA ARG A 25 -5.39 -8.20 -1.12
C ARG A 25 -6.72 -7.85 -1.77
N ASP A 26 -7.79 -8.55 -1.41
CA ASP A 26 -9.14 -8.33 -1.93
C ASP A 26 -9.66 -6.95 -1.47
N MET A 27 -9.38 -6.54 -0.23
CA MET A 27 -9.75 -5.22 0.32
C MET A 27 -9.09 -4.05 -0.41
N PHE A 28 -7.79 -4.17 -0.71
CA PHE A 28 -7.01 -3.13 -1.38
C PHE A 28 -6.88 -3.33 -2.89
N ASN A 29 -7.60 -4.31 -3.46
CA ASN A 29 -7.53 -4.67 -4.88
C ASN A 29 -6.09 -4.80 -5.40
N ILE A 30 -5.25 -5.53 -4.65
CA ILE A 30 -3.86 -5.82 -4.99
C ILE A 30 -3.81 -7.06 -5.89
N LYS A 31 -3.24 -6.91 -7.09
CA LYS A 31 -3.17 -7.97 -8.11
C LYS A 31 -1.73 -8.36 -8.44
N PRO A 32 -1.50 -9.57 -8.99
CA PRO A 32 -0.18 -9.91 -9.54
C PRO A 32 0.24 -8.89 -10.60
N GLY A 33 1.48 -8.40 -10.49
CA GLY A 33 2.01 -7.34 -11.36
C GLY A 33 1.86 -5.93 -10.79
N ASP A 34 1.05 -5.72 -9.74
CA ASP A 34 0.98 -4.42 -9.07
C ASP A 34 2.32 -4.08 -8.40
N SER A 35 2.71 -2.82 -8.51
CA SER A 35 3.84 -2.25 -7.77
C SER A 35 3.38 -1.72 -6.43
N ILE A 36 4.11 -2.07 -5.37
CA ILE A 36 3.86 -1.65 -3.99
C ILE A 36 5.07 -0.88 -3.49
N ILE A 37 4.82 0.28 -2.90
CA ILE A 37 5.81 1.08 -2.20
C ILE A 37 5.86 0.62 -0.75
N VAL A 38 7.08 0.41 -0.27
CA VAL A 38 7.37 0.04 1.12
C VAL A 38 7.95 1.27 1.82
N LEU A 39 7.21 1.81 2.78
CA LEU A 39 7.65 2.91 3.63
C LEU A 39 8.04 2.34 4.99
N CYS A 40 9.28 2.61 5.43
CA CYS A 40 9.82 2.09 6.67
C CYS A 40 10.31 3.22 7.56
N ASP A 41 9.89 3.19 8.82
CA ASP A 41 10.35 4.07 9.88
C ASP A 41 10.59 3.22 11.12
N LYS A 42 11.73 3.40 11.80
CA LYS A 42 12.13 2.55 12.94
C LYS A 42 11.19 2.69 14.13
N GLU A 43 10.56 3.85 14.31
CA GLU A 43 9.68 4.16 15.43
C GLU A 43 8.22 3.87 15.08
N LYS A 44 7.83 4.05 13.81
CA LYS A 44 6.44 3.94 13.34
C LYS A 44 6.11 2.61 12.67
N GLY A 45 7.12 1.82 12.29
CA GLY A 45 6.96 0.53 11.63
C GLY A 45 6.94 0.62 10.10
N ILE A 46 6.14 -0.24 9.47
CA ILE A 46 6.10 -0.42 8.01
C ILE A 46 4.71 -0.09 7.50
N ALA A 47 4.64 0.70 6.44
CA ALA A 47 3.44 0.93 5.65
C ALA A 47 3.63 0.44 4.20
N LEU A 48 2.57 -0.16 3.65
CA LEU A 48 2.52 -0.63 2.27
C LEU A 48 1.48 0.21 1.52
N VAL A 49 1.88 0.81 0.40
CA VAL A 49 1.01 1.68 -0.40
C VAL A 49 1.11 1.25 -1.86
N LYS A 50 0.00 1.21 -2.60
CA LYS A 50 0.06 0.95 -4.04
C LYS A 50 0.73 2.13 -4.76
N SER A 51 1.54 1.84 -5.78
CA SER A 51 2.26 2.89 -6.50
C SER A 51 1.35 3.84 -7.28
N ASP A 52 0.19 3.36 -7.73
CA ASP A 52 -0.84 4.15 -8.41
C ASP A 52 -1.36 5.32 -7.55
N VAL A 53 -1.26 5.24 -6.22
CA VAL A 53 -1.62 6.34 -5.31
C VAL A 53 -0.67 7.53 -5.46
N ILE A 54 0.62 7.29 -5.75
CA ILE A 54 1.58 8.39 -5.93
C ILE A 54 1.29 9.18 -7.20
N GLU A 55 0.83 8.53 -8.26
CA GLU A 55 0.47 9.21 -9.51
C GLU A 55 -0.60 10.27 -9.26
N ASN A 56 -1.64 9.92 -8.47
CA ASN A 56 -2.70 10.87 -8.10
C ASN A 56 -2.21 12.04 -7.23
N ILE A 57 -1.29 11.80 -6.30
CA ILE A 57 -0.72 12.87 -5.46
C ILE A 57 0.15 13.82 -6.29
N GLY A 58 0.89 13.28 -7.27
CA GLY A 58 1.67 14.09 -8.21
C GLY A 58 0.78 15.04 -9.00
N ASP A 59 -0.34 14.55 -9.50
CA ASP A 59 -1.31 15.35 -10.23
C ASP A 59 -1.91 16.46 -9.35
N ASP A 60 -2.35 16.13 -8.13
CA ASP A 60 -2.91 17.12 -7.18
C ASP A 60 -1.91 18.24 -6.81
N ILE A 61 -0.63 17.89 -6.60
CA ILE A 61 0.42 18.87 -6.24
C ILE A 61 0.86 19.70 -7.45
N LEU A 62 0.84 19.13 -8.66
CA LEU A 62 1.20 19.83 -9.89
C LEU A 62 0.08 20.75 -10.37
N GLU A 63 -1.19 20.39 -10.15
CA GLU A 63 -2.35 21.24 -10.44
C GLU A 63 -2.42 22.49 -9.55
N GLU A 64 -2.00 22.40 -8.28
CA GLU A 64 -1.91 23.58 -7.39
C GLU A 64 -0.96 24.68 -7.91
N LYS A 65 -0.02 24.35 -8.81
CA LYS A 65 0.92 25.34 -9.38
C LYS A 65 0.40 26.10 -10.60
N ASN A 66 -0.78 25.78 -11.12
CA ASN A 66 -1.37 26.46 -12.30
C ASN A 66 -2.64 27.28 -11.99
N GLY A 67 -3.02 27.39 -10.72
CA GLY A 67 -4.20 28.15 -10.28
C GLY A 67 -3.86 29.46 -9.56
N LYS A 68 -3.49 30.50 -10.32
CA LYS A 68 -3.39 31.94 -9.95
C LYS A 68 -2.56 32.34 -8.72
#